data_AF-A0A7C8F4W4-F1
#
_entry.id   AF-A0A7C8F4W4-F1
#
_cell.length_a   1.000
_cell.length_b   1.000
_cell.length_c   1.000
_cell.angle_alpha   90.00
_cell.angle_beta   90.00
_cell.angle_gamma   90.00
#
_symmetry.space_group_name_H-M   'P 1'
#
loop_
_entity.id
_entity.type
_entity.pdbx_description
1 polymer ?
#
loop_
_entity_poly.entity_id
_entity_poly.type
_entity_poly.pdbx_seq_one_letter_code
_entity_poly.pdbx_strand_id
1 'polypeptide(L)'
;MIFIAFASFPQAHLKEAATAFLSLKTLPPSIQRRGPYFKIEEGSEIEIITFYEFSADYNDKAKKFLESRYKSFADVPNFSVRIEPRMDMQEALLKLQIKQQ
;
A
#
# COMPACT_ATOMS: atom_id res chain seq x y z
N MET A 1 10.89 5.19 -7.95
CA MET A 1 9.88 4.11 -7.76
C MET A 1 9.01 4.33 -6.53
N ILE A 2 7.68 4.25 -6.71
CA ILE A 2 6.67 4.36 -5.65
C ILE A 2 5.92 3.03 -5.55
N PHE A 3 5.52 2.61 -4.35
CA PHE A 3 4.53 1.54 -4.19
C PHE A 3 3.18 2.13 -3.80
N ILE A 4 2.11 1.69 -4.47
CA ILE A 4 0.74 2.03 -4.09
C ILE A 4 0.09 0.78 -3.53
N ALA A 5 -0.40 0.89 -2.30
CA ALA A 5 -1.24 -0.12 -1.69
C ALA A 5 -2.72 0.28 -1.83
N PHE A 6 -3.50 -0.61 -2.41
CA PHE A 6 -4.95 -0.58 -2.46
C PHE A 6 -5.45 -1.61 -1.47
N ALA A 7 -6.22 -1.21 -0.47
CA ALA A 7 -6.83 -2.15 0.47
C ALA A 7 -8.33 -1.93 0.55
N SER A 8 -9.09 -2.97 0.90
CA SER A 8 -10.51 -2.84 1.20
C SER A 8 -10.94 -3.77 2.31
N PHE A 9 -12.04 -3.42 2.98
CA PHE A 9 -12.74 -4.31 3.90
C PHE A 9 -14.21 -3.89 4.04
N PRO A 10 -15.14 -4.80 4.38
CA PRO A 10 -16.53 -4.44 4.64
C PRO A 10 -16.67 -3.49 5.83
N GLN A 11 -17.54 -2.49 5.72
CA GLN A 11 -17.77 -1.51 6.79
C GLN A 11 -18.16 -2.16 8.14
N ALA A 12 -18.81 -3.34 8.10
CA ALA A 12 -19.15 -4.12 9.28
C ALA A 12 -17.94 -4.52 10.16
N HIS A 13 -16.73 -4.53 9.59
CA HIS A 13 -15.47 -4.91 10.27
C HIS A 13 -14.57 -3.71 10.58
N LEU A 14 -15.15 -2.50 10.64
CA LEU A 14 -14.42 -1.27 10.93
C LEU A 14 -13.67 -1.32 12.26
N LYS A 15 -14.24 -1.97 13.28
CA LYS A 15 -13.64 -2.05 14.62
C LYS A 15 -12.34 -2.86 14.59
N GLU A 16 -12.38 -4.03 13.98
CA GLU A 16 -11.22 -4.92 13.80
C GLU A 16 -10.14 -4.22 12.96
N ALA A 17 -10.54 -3.58 11.86
CA ALA A 17 -9.62 -2.82 11.01
C ALA A 17 -8.97 -1.64 11.75
N ALA A 18 -9.71 -0.92 12.58
CA ALA A 18 -9.17 0.17 13.41
C ALA A 18 -8.16 -0.35 14.43
N THR A 19 -8.46 -1.46 15.10
CA THR A 19 -7.51 -2.11 16.03
C THR A 19 -6.23 -2.54 15.32
N ALA A 20 -6.34 -3.18 14.16
CA ALA A 20 -5.19 -3.56 13.34
C ALA A 20 -4.36 -2.33 12.94
N PHE A 21 -5.02 -1.26 12.49
CA PHE A 21 -4.36 -0.01 12.08
C PHE A 21 -3.59 0.66 13.21
N LEU A 22 -4.19 0.75 14.40
CA LEU A 22 -3.56 1.35 15.59
C LEU A 22 -2.39 0.51 16.11
N SER A 23 -2.37 -0.80 15.84
CA SER A 23 -1.27 -1.69 16.21
C SER A 23 -0.05 -1.62 15.27
N LEU A 24 -0.17 -0.91 14.14
CA LEU A 24 0.89 -0.86 13.15
C LEU A 24 2.15 -0.21 13.71
N LYS A 25 3.28 -0.91 13.57
CA LYS A 25 4.60 -0.35 13.89
C LYS A 25 4.86 0.93 13.10
N THR A 26 5.58 1.86 13.73
CA THR A 26 6.06 3.08 13.07
C THR A 26 6.88 2.73 11.83
N LEU A 27 6.75 3.54 10.77
CA LEU A 27 7.53 3.35 9.56
C LEU A 27 9.01 3.71 9.82
N PRO A 28 9.97 2.93 9.30
CA PRO A 28 11.36 3.32 9.24
C PRO A 28 11.52 4.69 8.55
N PRO A 29 12.51 5.52 8.97
CA PRO A 29 12.78 6.81 8.32
C PRO A 29 13.09 6.73 6.82
N SER A 30 13.51 5.56 6.33
CA SER A 30 13.77 5.29 4.91
C SER A 30 12.51 5.14 4.05
N ILE A 31 11.32 5.24 4.66
CA ILE A 31 10.03 5.10 3.99
C ILE A 31 9.21 6.36 4.23
N GLN A 32 8.95 7.11 3.17
CA GLN A 32 7.98 8.19 3.21
C GLN A 32 6.60 7.65 2.86
N ARG A 33 5.57 8.08 3.58
CA ARG A 33 4.17 7.67 3.35
C ARG A 33 3.30 8.89 3.08
N ARG A 34 2.44 8.80 2.06
CA ARG A 34 1.30 9.70 1.87
C ARG A 34 -0.01 8.90 1.99
N GLY A 35 -0.95 9.43 2.78
CA GLY A 35 -2.15 8.72 3.23
C GLY A 35 -1.98 7.99 4.57
N PRO A 36 -2.86 7.03 4.90
CA PRO A 36 -3.91 6.47 4.04
C PRO A 36 -5.01 7.48 3.68
N TYR A 37 -5.55 7.34 2.46
CA TYR A 37 -6.75 8.03 1.99
C TYR A 37 -7.91 7.03 1.93
N PHE A 38 -9.08 7.42 2.42
CA PHE A 38 -10.24 6.54 2.53
C PHE A 38 -11.34 6.99 1.58
N LYS A 39 -11.98 6.02 0.94
CA LYS A 39 -13.29 6.18 0.30
C LYS A 39 -14.29 5.36 1.09
N ILE A 40 -15.37 6.01 1.51
CA ILE A 40 -16.44 5.42 2.31
C ILE A 40 -17.74 5.75 1.61
N GLU A 41 -18.46 4.73 1.16
CA GLU A 41 -19.85 4.83 0.69
C GLU A 41 -20.72 3.97 1.60
N GLU A 42 -21.93 4.44 1.91
CA GLU A 42 -22.80 3.76 2.88
C GLU A 42 -23.24 2.40 2.33
N GLY A 43 -23.04 1.34 3.10
CA GLY A 43 -23.37 -0.03 2.69
C GLY A 43 -22.37 -0.68 1.73
N SER A 44 -21.24 -0.03 1.44
CA SER A 44 -20.17 -0.58 0.61
C SER A 44 -18.96 -1.07 1.42
N GLU A 45 -17.95 -1.59 0.73
CA GLU A 45 -16.61 -1.73 1.29
C GLU A 45 -16.00 -0.35 1.55
N ILE A 46 -15.16 -0.26 2.58
CA ILE A 46 -14.25 0.86 2.77
C ILE A 46 -13.03 0.59 1.90
N GLU A 47 -12.70 1.51 1.01
CA GLU A 47 -11.51 1.43 0.17
C GLU A 47 -10.42 2.36 0.71
N ILE A 48 -9.17 1.91 0.61
CA ILE A 48 -7.99 2.60 1.14
C ILE A 48 -6.92 2.65 0.06
N ILE A 49 -6.37 3.85 -0.15
CA ILE A 49 -5.18 4.03 -0.98
C ILE A 49 -4.06 4.62 -0.12
N THR A 50 -2.88 4.00 -0.17
CA THR A 50 -1.68 4.50 0.51
C THR A 50 -0.49 4.48 -0.43
N PHE A 51 0.25 5.59 -0.46
CA PHE A 51 1.45 5.73 -1.28
C PHE A 51 2.68 5.62 -0.40
N TYR A 52 3.64 4.83 -0.84
CA TYR A 52 4.91 4.60 -0.17
C TYR A 52 6.06 4.91 -1.11
N GLU A 53 6.93 5.81 -0.70
CA GLU A 53 8.16 6.16 -1.39
C GLU A 53 9.35 5.63 -0.57
N PHE A 54 10.25 4.94 -1.26
CA PHE A 54 11.42 4.30 -0.67
C PHE A 54 12.68 4.93 -1.26
N SER A 55 13.75 5.01 -0.46
CA SER A 55 15.07 5.34 -1.01
C SER A 55 15.53 4.27 -2.00
N ALA A 56 16.34 4.66 -2.99
CA ALA A 56 16.76 3.79 -4.10
C ALA A 56 17.36 2.45 -3.64
N ASP A 57 18.08 2.44 -2.51
CA ASP A 57 18.72 1.26 -1.94
C ASP A 57 17.76 0.26 -1.29
N TYR A 58 16.46 0.59 -1.18
CA TYR A 58 15.47 -0.21 -0.45
C TYR A 58 14.45 -0.94 -1.34
N ASN A 59 14.56 -0.82 -2.66
CA ASN A 59 13.54 -1.27 -3.60
C ASN A 59 13.23 -2.78 -3.53
N ASP A 60 14.25 -3.64 -3.36
CA ASP A 60 14.04 -5.10 -3.29
C ASP A 60 13.41 -5.57 -1.97
N LYS A 61 13.57 -4.78 -0.91
CA LYS A 61 13.03 -5.07 0.43
C LYS A 61 11.68 -4.39 0.68
N ALA A 62 11.37 -3.36 -0.09
CA ALA A 62 10.16 -2.54 0.03
C ALA A 62 8.87 -3.36 -0.04
N LYS A 63 8.72 -4.20 -1.08
CA LYS A 63 7.51 -5.03 -1.26
C LYS A 63 7.31 -5.98 -0.08
N LYS A 64 8.36 -6.71 0.32
CA LYS A 64 8.31 -7.64 1.47
C LYS A 64 7.99 -6.93 2.78
N PHE A 65 8.52 -5.73 2.99
CA PHE A 65 8.19 -4.90 4.15
C PHE A 65 6.70 -4.55 4.16
N LEU A 66 6.15 -4.08 3.04
CA LEU A 66 4.73 -3.72 2.95
C LEU A 66 3.83 -4.95 3.13
N GLU A 67 4.15 -6.08 2.50
CA GLU A 67 3.44 -7.34 2.72
C GLU A 67 3.44 -7.72 4.21
N SER A 68 4.59 -7.64 4.88
CA SER A 68 4.68 -7.90 6.32
C SER A 68 3.89 -6.89 7.16
N ARG A 69 3.81 -5.63 6.74
CA ARG A 69 3.02 -4.59 7.42
C ARG A 69 1.53 -4.91 7.33
N TYR A 70 1.06 -5.34 6.16
CA TYR A 70 -0.36 -5.64 5.96
C TYR A 70 -0.79 -6.99 6.56
N LYS A 71 0.15 -7.87 6.95
CA LYS A 71 -0.17 -9.04 7.79
C LYS A 71 -0.81 -8.68 9.14
N SER A 72 -0.61 -7.46 9.65
CA SER A 72 -1.32 -6.99 10.85
C SER A 72 -2.84 -6.92 10.68
N PHE A 73 -3.35 -7.01 9.45
CA PHE A 73 -4.78 -7.03 9.14
C PHE A 73 -5.30 -8.46 8.85
N ALA A 74 -4.51 -9.51 9.09
CA ALA A 74 -4.90 -10.89 8.77
C ALA A 74 -6.20 -11.33 9.48
N ASP A 75 -6.48 -10.77 10.66
CA ASP A 75 -7.67 -11.09 11.45
C ASP A 75 -8.89 -10.22 11.10
N VAL A 76 -8.75 -9.29 10.14
CA VAL A 76 -9.87 -8.46 9.67
C VAL A 76 -10.62 -9.24 8.59
N PRO A 77 -11.89 -9.64 8.82
CA PRO A 77 -12.62 -10.46 7.87
C PRO A 77 -12.80 -9.74 6.53
N ASN A 78 -12.59 -10.47 5.43
CA ASN A 78 -12.66 -9.96 4.06
C ASN A 78 -11.75 -8.76 3.79
N PHE A 79 -10.67 -8.61 4.55
CA PHE A 79 -9.65 -7.63 4.24
C PHE A 79 -8.88 -8.05 2.98
N SER A 80 -8.84 -7.15 2.00
CA SER A 80 -8.08 -7.31 0.77
C SER A 80 -6.95 -6.28 0.73
N VAL A 81 -5.81 -6.65 0.17
CA VAL A 81 -4.74 -5.70 -0.14
C VAL A 81 -4.01 -6.10 -1.42
N ARG A 82 -3.74 -5.12 -2.26
CA ARG A 82 -2.92 -5.22 -3.46
C ARG A 82 -1.86 -4.13 -3.43
N ILE A 83 -0.59 -4.53 -3.50
CA ILE A 83 0.56 -3.63 -3.49
C ILE A 83 1.20 -3.63 -4.87
N GLU A 84 1.25 -2.47 -5.51
CA GLU A 84 1.73 -2.34 -6.89
C GLU A 84 2.89 -1.34 -6.98
N PRO A 85 4.02 -1.73 -7.59
CA PRO A 85 5.03 -0.76 -7.96
C PRO A 85 4.50 0.14 -9.08
N ARG A 86 4.80 1.43 -8.98
CA ARG A 86 4.55 2.45 -9.99
C ARG A 86 5.86 3.12 -10.36
N MET A 87 6.02 3.27 -11.66
CA MET A 87 7.11 4.01 -12.27
C MET A 87 6.68 5.46 -12.43
N ASP A 88 7.62 6.40 -12.26
CA ASP A 88 7.41 7.75 -12.76
C ASP A 88 7.49 7.79 -14.30
N MET A 89 7.24 8.97 -14.87
CA MET A 89 7.26 9.15 -16.32
C MET A 89 8.64 8.84 -16.92
N GLN A 90 9.73 9.24 -16.26
CA GLN A 90 11.08 9.04 -16.77
C GLN A 90 11.45 7.56 -16.76
N GLU A 91 11.17 6.85 -15.67
CA GLU A 91 11.32 5.40 -15.53
C GLU A 91 10.48 4.66 -16.60
N ALA A 92 9.24 5.08 -16.83
CA ALA A 92 8.35 4.48 -17.83
C ALA A 92 8.87 4.67 -19.26
N LEU A 93 9.31 5.88 -19.62
CA LEU A 93 9.86 6.18 -20.94
C LEU A 93 11.13 5.37 -21.23
N LEU A 94 12.06 5.28 -20.27
CA LEU A 94 13.28 4.47 -20.42
C LEU A 94 12.94 3.00 -20.69
N LYS A 95 11.97 2.45 -19.93
CA LYS A 95 11.53 1.06 -20.10
C LYS A 95 10.85 0.78 -21.44
N LEU A 96 10.14 1.76 -22.00
CA LEU A 96 9.47 1.64 -23.29
C LEU A 96 10.44 1.82 -24.48
N GLN A 97 11.45 2.68 -24.36
CA GLN A 97 12.46 2.91 -25.39
C GLN A 97 13.37 1.69 -25.61
N ILE A 98 13.70 0.94 -24.55
CA ILE A 98 14.50 -0.30 -24.66
C ILE A 98 13.78 -1.37 -25.51
N LYS A 99 12.48 -1.25 -25.79
CA LYS A 99 11.75 -2.19 -26.65
C LYS A 99 11.85 -1.89 -28.16
N GLN A 100 12.54 -0.83 -28.57
CA GLN A 100 12.66 -0.42 -29.98
C GLN A 100 14.05 -0.62 -30.59
N GLN A 101 14.95 -1.37 -29.94
CA GLN A 101 16.25 -1.81 -30.46
C GLN A 101 16.33 -3.33 -30.45
#